data_AF-A0A9C8AKD5-F1
#
_entry.id   AF-A0A9C8AKD5-F1
#
_cell.length_a   1.000
_cell.length_b   1.000
_cell.length_c   1.000
_cell.angle_alpha   90.00
_cell.angle_beta   90.00
_cell.angle_gamma   90.00
#
_symmetry.space_group_name_H-M   'P 1'
#
loop_
_entity.id
_entity.type
_entity.pdbx_description
1 polymer ?
#
loop_
_entity_poly.entity_id
_entity_poly.type
_entity_poly.pdbx_seq_one_letter_code
_entity_poly.pdbx_strand_id
1 'polypeptide(L)'
;MPYSEKPYEFVSFPPGPNRYEPVGHHRFALTAGKHTGMMEITLTARRPVQVASGLMDVIKLKSGETAVALMTKIRRRVYVIPGSSLKGAVRSIVEAISPSCVRIVGWRTRPFLPRRMNPCSQMKNLCPACRLFGMSGGRRENYAGQVHFEDAVMVEGRPVVVRTPLLWAPARSRRGLPPRYLRGREVKGRKFYYHGTMAKGPDARVAAGTGSI
;
A
#
# COMPACT_ATOMS: atom_id res chain seq x y z
N MET A 1 -9.15 -28.09 -6.52
CA MET A 1 -9.84 -27.07 -7.36
C MET A 1 -8.84 -26.01 -7.77
N PRO A 2 -8.71 -25.65 -9.06
CA PRO A 2 -7.88 -24.53 -9.44
C PRO A 2 -8.45 -23.26 -8.80
N TYR A 3 -7.63 -22.53 -8.06
CA TYR A 3 -8.04 -21.28 -7.40
C TYR A 3 -8.58 -20.31 -8.45
N SER A 4 -9.86 -19.93 -8.35
CA SER A 4 -10.42 -18.85 -9.17
C SER A 4 -9.57 -17.59 -8.99
N GLU A 5 -9.23 -16.91 -10.09
CA GLU A 5 -8.42 -15.68 -10.06
C GLU A 5 -9.08 -14.67 -9.10
N LYS A 6 -8.29 -14.06 -8.20
CA LYS A 6 -8.84 -13.04 -7.29
C LYS A 6 -9.42 -11.91 -8.14
N PRO A 7 -10.65 -11.46 -7.88
CA PRO A 7 -11.27 -10.43 -8.71
C PRO A 7 -10.55 -9.10 -8.50
N TYR A 8 -10.24 -8.39 -9.58
CA TYR A 8 -9.60 -7.08 -9.58
C TYR A 8 -10.10 -6.22 -10.73
N GLU A 9 -9.87 -4.91 -10.61
CA GLU A 9 -10.14 -3.93 -11.66
C GLU A 9 -8.95 -2.97 -11.81
N PHE A 10 -8.92 -2.26 -12.95
CA PHE A 10 -7.97 -1.20 -13.24
C PHE A 10 -8.63 0.16 -13.12
N VAL A 11 -8.10 1.00 -12.23
CA VAL A 11 -8.39 2.44 -12.24
C VAL A 11 -7.51 3.07 -13.31
N SER A 12 -8.14 3.67 -14.34
CA SER A 12 -7.44 4.32 -15.45
C SER A 12 -6.57 5.48 -14.97
N PHE A 13 -5.46 5.74 -15.66
CA PHE A 13 -4.64 6.90 -15.36
C PHE A 13 -5.32 8.20 -15.79
N PRO A 14 -5.11 9.31 -15.04
CA PRO A 14 -5.49 10.64 -15.50
C PRO A 14 -4.71 11.03 -16.77
N PRO A 15 -5.14 12.08 -17.50
CA PRO A 15 -4.40 12.62 -18.63
C PRO A 15 -2.94 13.00 -18.27
N GLY A 16 -2.70 13.40 -17.03
CA GLY A 16 -1.38 13.61 -16.48
C GLY A 16 -1.42 14.09 -15.03
N PRO A 17 -0.28 14.11 -14.34
CA PRO A 17 -0.19 14.66 -13.00
C PRO A 17 -0.31 16.19 -13.05
N ASN A 18 -1.15 16.75 -12.20
CA ASN A 18 -1.21 18.18 -12.00
C ASN A 18 -0.16 18.59 -10.98
N ARG A 19 0.81 19.41 -11.36
CA ARG A 19 2.01 19.63 -10.53
C ARG A 19 2.15 21.11 -10.17
N TYR A 20 2.48 21.36 -8.91
CA TYR A 20 2.64 22.70 -8.36
C TYR A 20 3.79 22.74 -7.37
N GLU A 21 4.25 23.95 -7.05
CA GLU A 21 5.17 24.16 -5.95
C GLU A 21 4.47 23.82 -4.62
N PRO A 22 5.07 22.98 -3.77
CA PRO A 22 4.54 22.71 -2.44
C PRO A 22 4.76 23.89 -1.49
N VAL A 23 3.97 23.94 -0.42
CA VAL A 23 4.38 24.68 0.77
C VAL A 23 5.57 23.94 1.38
N GLY A 24 6.70 24.62 1.54
CA GLY A 24 7.88 24.03 2.17
C GLY A 24 7.71 23.88 3.69
N HIS A 25 8.39 22.90 4.29
CA HIS A 25 8.39 22.67 5.74
C HIS A 25 8.90 23.85 6.58
N HIS A 26 9.63 24.78 5.95
CA HIS A 26 10.15 25.99 6.58
C HIS A 26 9.10 27.10 6.73
N ARG A 27 7.88 26.92 6.22
CA ARG A 27 6.82 27.93 6.26
C ARG A 27 5.55 27.37 6.88
N PHE A 28 5.04 28.09 7.86
CA PHE A 28 3.69 27.90 8.36
C PHE A 28 2.73 28.76 7.52
N ALA A 29 1.84 28.15 6.76
CA ALA A 29 0.95 28.85 5.83
C ALA A 29 -0.53 28.72 6.23
N LEU A 30 -1.03 29.69 7.02
CA LEU A 30 -2.45 29.84 7.37
C LEU A 30 -3.22 30.52 6.24
N THR A 31 -3.25 29.90 5.06
CA THR A 31 -4.09 30.36 3.94
C THR A 31 -5.42 29.60 3.96
N ALA A 32 -6.50 30.24 3.49
CA ALA A 32 -7.82 29.61 3.42
C ALA A 32 -7.73 28.22 2.75
N GLY A 33 -8.25 27.19 3.41
CA GLY A 33 -8.25 25.80 2.94
C GLY A 33 -6.98 25.00 3.21
N LYS A 34 -5.99 25.52 3.96
CA LYS A 34 -4.85 24.72 4.46
C LYS A 34 -5.01 24.46 5.95
N HIS A 35 -4.82 23.19 6.33
CA HIS A 35 -4.95 22.73 7.70
C HIS A 35 -3.66 22.06 8.15
N THR A 36 -3.40 22.16 9.45
CA THR A 36 -2.29 21.53 10.15
C THR A 36 -2.82 21.03 11.49
N GLY A 37 -2.30 19.90 11.96
CA GLY A 37 -2.75 19.29 13.20
C GLY A 37 -2.58 17.78 13.20
N MET A 38 -3.14 17.17 14.22
CA MET A 38 -3.19 15.73 14.39
C MET A 38 -4.60 15.23 14.10
N MET A 39 -4.68 14.08 13.43
CA MET A 39 -5.93 13.35 13.26
C MET A 39 -5.78 12.00 13.94
N GLU A 40 -6.55 11.79 15.00
CA GLU A 40 -6.64 10.50 15.66
C GLU A 40 -7.76 9.68 15.00
N ILE A 41 -7.46 8.43 14.66
CA ILE A 41 -8.37 7.56 13.91
C ILE A 41 -8.37 6.18 14.56
N THR A 42 -9.57 5.66 14.83
CA THR A 42 -9.76 4.26 15.21
C THR A 42 -10.09 3.42 13.97
N LEU A 43 -9.33 2.36 13.71
CA LEU A 43 -9.54 1.50 12.54
C LEU A 43 -10.23 0.20 12.94
N THR A 44 -11.48 0.00 12.54
CA THR A 44 -12.14 -1.30 12.80
C THR A 44 -11.83 -2.30 11.69
N ALA A 45 -11.09 -3.36 12.02
CA ALA A 45 -10.89 -4.50 11.14
C ALA A 45 -12.19 -5.31 11.00
N ARG A 46 -12.90 -5.11 9.89
CA ARG A 46 -14.09 -5.92 9.54
C ARG A 46 -13.77 -7.37 9.21
N ARG A 47 -12.50 -7.67 8.93
CA ARG A 47 -11.97 -9.01 8.65
C ARG A 47 -10.55 -9.09 9.16
N PRO A 48 -10.01 -10.29 9.42
CA PRO A 48 -8.65 -10.42 9.87
C PRO A 48 -7.65 -9.76 8.91
N VAL A 49 -6.77 -8.92 9.45
CA VAL A 49 -5.76 -8.17 8.69
C VAL A 49 -4.38 -8.73 8.97
N GLN A 50 -3.66 -9.09 7.93
CA GLN A 50 -2.29 -9.59 8.05
C GLN A 50 -1.32 -8.61 7.39
N VAL A 51 -0.41 -8.05 8.18
CA VAL A 51 0.75 -7.29 7.70
C VAL A 51 2.01 -8.03 8.11
N ALA A 52 2.78 -8.46 7.12
CA ALA A 52 3.95 -9.28 7.36
C ALA A 52 5.12 -8.44 7.91
N SER A 53 5.81 -8.94 8.93
CA SER A 53 7.03 -8.38 9.52
C SER A 53 8.27 -8.62 8.64
N GLY A 54 8.17 -9.53 7.66
CA GLY A 54 9.31 -10.02 6.89
C GLY A 54 10.19 -11.02 7.63
N LEU A 55 9.95 -11.24 8.92
CA LEU A 55 10.61 -12.25 9.73
C LEU A 55 9.73 -13.49 9.80
N MET A 56 10.33 -14.66 9.56
CA MET A 56 9.67 -15.93 9.78
C MET A 56 9.86 -16.31 11.25
N ASP A 57 8.78 -16.28 12.01
CA ASP A 57 8.71 -16.88 13.33
C ASP A 57 7.84 -18.13 13.25
N VAL A 58 8.19 -19.19 13.95
CA VAL A 58 7.52 -20.50 13.83
C VAL A 58 6.75 -20.76 15.12
N ILE A 59 5.42 -20.75 15.04
CA ILE A 59 4.53 -21.01 16.18
C ILE A 59 3.89 -22.39 16.07
N LYS A 60 3.93 -23.17 17.15
CA LYS A 60 3.11 -24.38 17.27
C LYS A 60 1.70 -23.98 17.69
N LEU A 61 0.72 -24.32 16.87
CA LEU A 61 -0.69 -24.14 17.17
C LEU A 61 -1.16 -25.20 18.17
N LYS A 62 -2.24 -24.91 18.91
CA LYS A 62 -2.88 -25.87 19.82
C LYS A 62 -3.37 -27.15 19.11
N SER A 63 -3.57 -27.08 17.79
CA SER A 63 -3.90 -28.22 16.93
C SER A 63 -2.71 -29.13 16.61
N GLY A 64 -1.50 -28.84 17.13
CA GLY A 64 -0.28 -29.58 16.82
C GLY A 64 0.41 -29.16 15.51
N GLU A 65 -0.24 -28.31 14.71
CA GLU A 65 0.29 -27.79 13.44
C GLU A 65 1.29 -26.65 13.67
N THR A 66 2.31 -26.59 12.82
CA THR A 66 3.30 -25.51 12.83
C THR A 66 2.86 -24.42 11.85
N ALA A 67 2.64 -23.19 12.35
CA ALA A 67 2.29 -22.03 11.54
C ALA A 67 3.41 -20.98 11.54
N VAL A 68 3.54 -20.22 10.46
CA VAL A 68 4.53 -19.14 10.38
C VAL A 68 3.88 -17.84 10.88
N ALA A 69 4.33 -17.35 12.03
CA ALA A 69 3.99 -16.05 12.59
C ALA A 69 4.72 -14.96 11.80
N LEU A 70 4.08 -14.51 10.73
CA LEU A 70 4.57 -13.41 9.92
C LEU A 70 4.05 -12.05 10.40
N MET A 71 3.16 -11.93 11.39
CA MET A 71 2.55 -10.62 11.70
C MET A 71 3.52 -9.66 12.39
N THR A 72 3.48 -8.37 12.04
CA THR A 72 4.30 -7.33 12.68
C THR A 72 3.92 -7.12 14.13
N LYS A 73 4.95 -7.05 14.99
CA LYS A 73 4.80 -6.81 16.43
C LYS A 73 5.76 -5.72 16.90
N ILE A 74 5.30 -4.83 17.77
CA ILE A 74 6.16 -3.95 18.57
C ILE A 74 6.63 -4.71 19.81
N ARG A 75 7.94 -4.67 20.09
CA ARG A 75 8.59 -5.31 21.25
C ARG A 75 8.18 -6.79 21.46
N ARG A 76 7.90 -7.51 20.36
CA ARG A 76 7.40 -8.90 20.32
C ARG A 76 6.08 -9.19 21.07
N ARG A 77 5.37 -8.16 21.56
CA ARG A 77 4.17 -8.33 22.42
C ARG A 77 2.88 -7.81 21.79
N VAL A 78 2.95 -6.70 21.06
CA VAL A 78 1.77 -5.99 20.58
C VAL A 78 1.69 -6.05 19.06
N TYR A 79 0.58 -6.54 18.52
CA TYR A 79 0.36 -6.59 17.08
C TYR A 79 0.06 -5.20 16.54
N VAL A 80 0.71 -4.83 15.45
CA VAL A 80 0.54 -3.51 14.84
C VAL A 80 0.40 -3.59 13.33
N ILE A 81 -0.30 -2.62 12.77
CA ILE A 81 -0.19 -2.27 11.36
C ILE A 81 0.82 -1.13 11.28
N PRO A 82 2.01 -1.33 10.68
CA PRO A 82 3.01 -0.28 10.59
C PRO A 82 2.47 0.97 9.90
N GLY A 83 2.81 2.14 10.42
CA GLY A 83 2.45 3.44 9.85
C GLY A 83 2.97 3.59 8.43
N SER A 84 4.11 2.97 8.11
CA SER A 84 4.64 2.88 6.75
C SER A 84 3.74 2.08 5.79
N SER A 85 3.10 1.01 6.29
CA SER A 85 2.15 0.20 5.52
C SER A 85 0.83 0.95 5.29
N LEU A 86 0.31 1.61 6.34
CA LEU A 86 -0.87 2.48 6.22
C LEU A 86 -0.62 3.64 5.26
N LYS A 87 0.49 4.35 5.43
CA LYS A 87 0.92 5.44 4.55
C LYS A 87 1.01 4.98 3.10
N GLY A 88 1.56 3.79 2.85
CA GLY A 88 1.64 3.20 1.52
C GLY A 88 0.27 2.87 0.91
N ALA A 89 -0.63 2.28 1.70
CA ALA A 89 -1.98 1.96 1.27
C ALA A 89 -2.80 3.22 0.94
N VAL A 90 -2.78 4.22 1.82
CA VAL A 90 -3.46 5.52 1.60
C VAL A 90 -2.83 6.25 0.40
N ARG A 91 -1.50 6.28 0.29
CA ARG A 91 -0.80 6.86 -0.87
C ARG A 91 -1.27 6.22 -2.19
N SER A 92 -1.41 4.89 -2.23
CA SER A 92 -1.84 4.19 -3.44
C SER A 92 -3.24 4.64 -3.88
N ILE A 93 -4.16 4.83 -2.94
CA ILE A 93 -5.52 5.33 -3.19
C ILE A 93 -5.44 6.78 -3.69
N VAL A 94 -4.72 7.66 -2.99
CA VAL A 94 -4.57 9.07 -3.38
C VAL A 94 -3.97 9.19 -4.78
N GLU A 95 -2.94 8.40 -5.10
CA GLU A 95 -2.35 8.39 -6.43
C GLU A 95 -3.29 7.87 -7.54
N ALA A 96 -4.37 7.15 -7.17
CA ALA A 96 -5.38 6.65 -8.11
C ALA A 96 -6.55 7.62 -8.31
N ILE A 97 -6.99 8.30 -7.25
CA ILE A 97 -8.17 9.18 -7.27
C ILE A 97 -7.83 10.66 -7.56
N SER A 98 -6.55 11.00 -7.69
CA SER A 98 -6.10 12.37 -7.94
C SER A 98 -5.21 12.43 -9.18
N PRO A 99 -5.01 13.62 -9.79
CA PRO A 99 -4.09 13.80 -10.91
C PRO A 99 -2.63 13.72 -10.42
N SER A 100 -2.19 12.52 -10.06
CA SER A 100 -0.90 12.23 -9.43
C SER A 100 -0.06 11.28 -10.26
N CYS A 101 1.26 11.38 -10.12
CA CYS A 101 2.18 10.48 -10.81
C CYS A 101 2.16 9.07 -10.21
N VAL A 102 2.84 8.12 -10.87
CA VAL A 102 3.06 6.77 -10.32
C VAL A 102 4.52 6.66 -9.87
N ARG A 103 4.75 6.81 -8.57
CA ARG A 103 6.10 6.76 -7.99
C ARG A 103 6.59 5.33 -7.77
N ILE A 104 5.79 4.54 -7.07
CA ILE A 104 6.16 3.18 -6.64
C ILE A 104 5.72 2.22 -7.74
N VAL A 105 6.67 1.77 -8.55
CA VAL A 105 6.42 0.86 -9.65
C VAL A 105 7.56 -0.15 -9.73
N GLY A 106 7.21 -1.43 -9.86
CA GLY A 106 8.21 -2.50 -9.99
C GLY A 106 9.00 -2.35 -11.30
N TRP A 107 10.27 -2.78 -11.30
CA TRP A 107 11.17 -2.67 -12.45
C TRP A 107 10.62 -3.31 -13.73
N ARG A 108 9.85 -4.41 -13.62
CA ARG A 108 9.20 -5.07 -14.78
C ARG A 108 8.02 -4.29 -15.34
N THR A 109 7.36 -3.48 -14.52
CA THR A 109 6.22 -2.66 -14.92
C THR A 109 6.67 -1.30 -15.46
N ARG A 110 7.83 -0.81 -15.01
CA ARG A 110 8.38 0.50 -15.35
C ARG A 110 8.41 0.80 -16.86
N PRO A 111 8.83 -0.12 -17.75
CA PRO A 111 8.88 0.14 -19.20
C PRO A 111 7.51 0.33 -19.85
N PHE A 112 6.45 -0.19 -19.23
CA PHE A 112 5.08 -0.12 -19.72
C PHE A 112 4.29 1.02 -19.08
N LEU A 113 4.90 1.77 -18.15
CA LEU A 113 4.24 2.93 -17.55
C LEU A 113 4.20 4.07 -18.57
N PRO A 114 3.02 4.69 -18.81
CA PRO A 114 2.94 5.86 -19.66
C PRO A 114 3.92 6.96 -19.24
N ARG A 115 4.64 7.56 -20.19
CA ARG A 115 5.63 8.61 -19.89
C ARG A 115 5.03 9.79 -19.13
N ARG A 116 3.77 10.15 -19.43
CA ARG A 116 3.01 11.19 -18.72
C ARG A 116 2.84 10.90 -17.22
N MET A 117 2.87 9.63 -16.81
CA MET A 117 2.73 9.20 -15.42
C MET A 117 4.07 9.07 -14.67
N ASN A 118 5.18 9.51 -15.29
CA ASN A 118 6.49 9.49 -14.64
C ASN A 118 6.48 10.23 -13.29
N PRO A 119 7.26 9.74 -12.32
CA PRO A 119 7.34 10.32 -10.99
C PRO A 119 7.77 11.77 -11.04
N CYS A 120 7.30 12.57 -10.09
CA CYS A 120 7.90 13.87 -9.81
C CYS A 120 9.37 13.68 -9.42
N SER A 121 10.22 14.62 -9.86
CA SER A 121 11.67 14.59 -9.63
C SER A 121 12.25 15.97 -9.28
N GLN A 122 11.38 16.98 -9.13
CA GLN A 122 11.74 18.37 -8.86
C GLN A 122 10.87 18.87 -7.71
N MET A 123 11.47 19.42 -6.65
CA MET A 123 10.81 19.88 -5.44
C MET A 123 9.78 20.98 -5.71
N LYS A 124 10.00 21.81 -6.73
CA LYS A 124 9.07 22.89 -7.13
C LYS A 124 7.91 22.42 -8.02
N ASN A 125 7.86 21.14 -8.39
CA ASN A 125 6.95 20.63 -9.40
C ASN A 125 6.34 19.28 -8.97
N LEU A 126 5.53 19.31 -7.90
CA LEU A 126 5.01 18.13 -7.23
C LEU A 126 3.51 17.94 -7.48
N CYS A 127 3.12 16.70 -7.80
CA CYS A 127 1.73 16.31 -7.86
C CYS A 127 1.08 16.20 -6.47
N PRO A 128 -0.26 16.13 -6.33
CA PRO A 128 -0.93 16.06 -5.03
C PRO A 128 -0.38 14.97 -4.12
N ALA A 129 -0.19 13.76 -4.64
CA ALA A 129 0.37 12.66 -3.85
C ALA A 129 1.82 12.92 -3.41
N CYS A 130 2.66 13.50 -4.26
CA CYS A 130 4.06 13.79 -3.88
C CYS A 130 4.17 14.93 -2.85
N ARG A 131 3.24 15.89 -2.87
CA ARG A 131 3.16 16.95 -1.84
C ARG A 131 2.77 16.37 -0.48
N LEU A 132 1.82 15.44 -0.45
CA LEU A 132 1.40 14.78 0.79
C LEU A 132 2.45 13.78 1.29
N PHE A 133 2.81 12.80 0.46
CA PHE A 133 3.58 11.63 0.89
C PHE A 133 5.09 11.76 0.68
N GLY A 134 5.54 12.82 0.03
CA GLY A 134 6.95 13.08 -0.27
C GLY A 134 7.40 12.53 -1.62
N MET A 135 8.58 12.99 -2.00
CA MET A 135 9.26 12.64 -3.25
C MET A 135 10.77 12.60 -3.00
N SER A 136 11.43 11.59 -3.56
CA SER A 136 12.89 11.54 -3.67
C SER A 136 13.26 11.71 -5.12
N GLY A 137 14.10 12.69 -5.44
CA GLY A 137 14.64 12.97 -6.77
C GLY A 137 16.14 12.71 -6.81
N GLY A 138 16.80 13.17 -7.87
CA GLY A 138 18.25 13.14 -7.97
C GLY A 138 18.89 14.35 -7.27
N ARG A 139 20.17 14.24 -6.89
CA ARG A 139 20.94 15.33 -6.27
C ARG A 139 20.23 15.90 -5.02
N ARG A 140 19.92 17.20 -5.02
CA ARG A 140 19.28 17.93 -3.91
C ARG A 140 17.75 18.06 -4.06
N GLU A 141 17.14 17.30 -4.96
CA GLU A 141 15.69 17.35 -5.22
C GLU A 141 14.94 16.35 -4.33
N ASN A 142 14.98 16.51 -3.02
CA ASN A 142 14.27 15.64 -2.06
C ASN A 142 13.25 16.46 -1.28
N TYR A 143 12.00 16.00 -1.27
CA TYR A 143 10.91 16.64 -0.57
C TYR A 143 10.31 15.68 0.46
N ALA A 144 10.41 16.05 1.74
CA ALA A 144 9.73 15.36 2.82
C ALA A 144 8.21 15.54 2.68
N GLY A 145 7.43 14.48 2.86
CA GLY A 145 5.97 14.58 2.81
C GLY A 145 5.40 15.42 3.97
N GLN A 146 4.23 16.02 3.75
CA GLN A 146 3.48 16.78 4.76
C GLN A 146 2.68 15.91 5.74
N VAL A 147 2.55 14.60 5.48
CA VAL A 147 1.83 13.68 6.37
C VAL A 147 2.75 12.65 7.02
N HIS A 148 2.57 12.49 8.32
CA HIS A 148 3.16 11.44 9.15
C HIS A 148 2.08 10.41 9.53
N PHE A 149 2.47 9.14 9.60
CA PHE A 149 1.58 8.05 9.98
C PHE A 149 2.29 7.24 11.05
N GLU A 150 1.69 7.16 12.22
CA GLU A 150 2.15 6.31 13.31
C GLU A 150 1.70 4.86 13.12
N ASP A 151 2.30 3.94 13.86
CA ASP A 151 1.88 2.53 13.86
C ASP A 151 0.50 2.42 14.50
N ALA A 152 -0.45 1.78 13.81
CA ALA A 152 -1.76 1.50 14.39
C ALA A 152 -1.65 0.27 15.29
N VAL A 153 -1.99 0.46 16.56
CA VAL A 153 -1.80 -0.51 17.63
C VAL A 153 -3.11 -1.22 17.89
N MET A 154 -3.13 -2.55 17.81
CA MET A 154 -4.32 -3.32 18.16
C MET A 154 -4.72 -3.07 19.62
N VAL A 155 -5.79 -2.31 19.80
CA VAL A 155 -6.37 -1.98 21.12
C VAL A 155 -7.34 -3.07 21.56
N GLU A 156 -8.14 -3.59 20.62
CA GLU A 156 -9.16 -4.59 20.89
C GLU A 156 -9.01 -5.81 19.96
N GLY A 157 -9.40 -6.97 20.49
CA GLY A 157 -9.36 -8.23 19.76
C GLY A 157 -8.11 -9.05 20.09
N ARG A 158 -7.97 -10.17 19.37
CA ARG A 158 -6.87 -11.12 19.56
C ARG A 158 -6.30 -11.53 18.22
N PRO A 159 -5.02 -11.89 18.15
CA PRO A 159 -4.48 -12.55 16.97
C PRO A 159 -5.29 -13.81 16.66
N VAL A 160 -5.56 -14.02 15.38
CA VAL A 160 -6.24 -15.21 14.89
C VAL A 160 -5.36 -15.91 13.85
N VAL A 161 -5.52 -17.22 13.73
CA VAL A 161 -4.92 -17.98 12.65
C VAL A 161 -5.87 -17.94 11.46
N VAL A 162 -5.40 -17.39 10.34
CA VAL A 162 -6.10 -17.42 9.06
C VAL A 162 -5.40 -18.33 8.08
N ARG A 163 -6.20 -19.05 7.31
CA ARG A 163 -5.74 -19.97 6.27
C ARG A 163 -5.89 -19.30 4.91
N THR A 164 -4.77 -19.04 4.25
CA THR A 164 -4.70 -18.31 2.98
C THR A 164 -4.21 -19.21 1.85
N PRO A 165 -4.58 -18.94 0.59
CA PRO A 165 -3.96 -19.63 -0.54
C PRO A 165 -2.47 -19.30 -0.63
N LEU A 166 -1.69 -20.23 -1.16
CA LEU A 166 -0.29 -19.96 -1.52
C LEU A 166 -0.26 -18.77 -2.50
N LEU A 167 0.31 -17.65 -2.05
CA LEU A 167 0.40 -16.40 -2.81
C LEU A 167 1.50 -16.52 -3.87
N TRP A 168 1.22 -17.28 -4.94
CA TRP A 168 2.07 -17.31 -6.11
C TRP A 168 2.09 -15.95 -6.81
N ALA A 169 3.23 -15.62 -7.43
CA ALA A 169 3.35 -14.40 -8.22
C ALA A 169 2.23 -14.36 -9.28
N PRO A 170 1.32 -13.37 -9.22
CA PRO A 170 0.16 -13.35 -10.10
C PRO A 170 0.60 -13.16 -11.55
N ALA A 171 0.14 -14.06 -12.43
CA ALA A 171 0.36 -14.02 -13.87
C ALA A 171 1.85 -13.91 -14.26
N ARG A 172 2.63 -14.95 -13.90
CA ARG A 172 4.03 -15.09 -14.31
C ARG A 172 4.15 -15.02 -15.85
N SER A 173 4.97 -14.10 -16.33
CA SER A 173 5.42 -14.06 -17.73
C SER A 173 6.93 -13.87 -17.76
N ARG A 174 7.62 -14.65 -18.61
CA ARG A 174 9.06 -14.49 -18.87
C ARG A 174 9.36 -13.22 -19.68
N ARG A 175 8.36 -12.64 -20.35
CA ARG A 175 8.50 -11.54 -21.32
C ARG A 175 8.00 -10.18 -20.81
N GLY A 176 7.80 -10.01 -19.50
CA GLY A 176 7.31 -8.77 -18.91
C GLY A 176 5.88 -8.89 -18.39
N LEU A 177 5.07 -7.83 -18.51
CA LEU A 177 3.69 -7.87 -18.04
C LEU A 177 2.80 -8.70 -18.99
N PRO A 178 1.89 -9.53 -18.45
CA PRO A 178 0.87 -10.23 -19.23
C PRO A 178 0.06 -9.26 -20.12
N PRO A 179 -0.29 -9.66 -21.38
CA PRO A 179 -1.10 -8.82 -22.27
C PRO A 179 -2.42 -8.33 -21.66
N ARG A 180 -3.04 -9.14 -20.78
CA ARG A 180 -4.26 -8.76 -20.05
C ARG A 180 -4.12 -7.51 -19.18
N TYR A 181 -2.90 -7.11 -18.80
CA TYR A 181 -2.61 -5.90 -18.01
C TYR A 181 -2.28 -4.68 -18.88
N LEU A 182 -2.24 -4.85 -20.20
CA LEU A 182 -1.82 -3.83 -21.15
C LEU A 182 -2.98 -3.33 -22.02
N ARG A 183 -2.92 -2.06 -22.41
CA ARG A 183 -3.70 -1.45 -23.48
C ARG A 183 -2.68 -0.96 -24.52
N GLY A 184 -2.54 -1.68 -25.63
CA GLY A 184 -1.40 -1.49 -26.54
C GLY A 184 -0.09 -1.80 -25.83
N ARG A 185 0.83 -0.83 -25.75
CA ARG A 185 2.14 -0.96 -25.07
C ARG A 185 2.15 -0.40 -23.64
N GLU A 186 1.06 0.22 -23.19
CA GLU A 186 0.99 0.82 -21.86
C GLU A 186 0.20 -0.06 -20.88
N VAL A 187 0.51 0.03 -19.59
CA VAL A 187 -0.36 -0.54 -18.55
C VAL A 187 -1.74 0.11 -18.55
N LYS A 188 -2.79 -0.70 -18.38
CA LYS A 188 -4.20 -0.25 -18.37
C LYS A 188 -4.50 0.79 -17.30
N GLY A 189 -3.81 0.73 -16.17
CA GLY A 189 -4.09 1.54 -15.00
C GLY A 189 -3.48 0.96 -13.72
N ARG A 190 -3.95 1.46 -12.58
CA ARG A 190 -3.64 0.90 -11.26
C ARG A 190 -4.57 -0.26 -10.96
N LYS A 191 -3.98 -1.42 -10.62
CA LYS A 191 -4.73 -2.62 -10.25
C LYS A 191 -5.19 -2.54 -8.79
N PHE A 192 -6.49 -2.60 -8.56
CA PHE A 192 -7.08 -2.73 -7.22
C PHE A 192 -7.87 -4.03 -7.13
N TYR A 193 -7.84 -4.67 -5.97
CA TYR A 193 -8.61 -5.89 -5.71
C TYR A 193 -9.93 -5.52 -5.06
N TYR A 194 -11.00 -6.20 -5.47
CA TYR A 194 -12.29 -6.01 -4.82
C TYR A 194 -12.26 -6.50 -3.37
N HIS A 195 -13.10 -5.88 -2.54
CA HIS A 195 -13.45 -6.42 -1.23
C HIS A 195 -14.34 -7.65 -1.43
N GLY A 196 -13.72 -8.81 -1.69
CA GLY A 196 -14.40 -10.08 -1.91
C GLY A 196 -14.22 -11.04 -0.74
N THR A 197 -14.90 -12.17 -0.75
CA THR A 197 -14.81 -13.25 0.26
C THR A 197 -13.35 -13.62 0.55
N MET A 198 -13.03 -13.92 1.83
CA MET A 198 -11.68 -14.34 2.19
C MET A 198 -11.30 -15.60 1.43
N ALA A 199 -10.22 -15.52 0.64
CA ALA A 199 -9.67 -16.67 -0.03
C ALA A 199 -9.14 -17.66 1.02
N LYS A 200 -9.61 -18.90 0.97
CA LYS A 200 -9.15 -19.99 1.82
C LYS A 200 -8.00 -20.73 1.14
N GLY A 201 -7.10 -21.33 1.91
CA GLY A 201 -6.06 -22.19 1.37
C GLY A 201 -5.21 -22.83 2.47
N PRO A 202 -4.17 -23.59 2.12
CA PRO A 202 -3.45 -24.40 3.10
C PRO A 202 -2.52 -23.57 4.02
N ASP A 203 -2.08 -22.37 3.58
CA ASP A 203 -1.04 -21.58 4.25
C ASP A 203 -1.59 -20.87 5.50
N ALA A 204 -1.18 -21.34 6.68
CA ALA A 204 -1.60 -20.80 7.97
C ALA A 204 -0.75 -19.57 8.35
N ARG A 205 -1.43 -18.45 8.64
CA ARG A 205 -0.81 -17.17 9.00
C ARG A 205 -1.46 -16.60 10.25
N VAL A 206 -0.66 -15.93 11.07
CA VAL A 206 -1.19 -15.08 12.14
C VAL A 206 -1.65 -13.75 11.53
N ALA A 207 -2.85 -13.33 11.87
CA ALA A 207 -3.42 -12.05 11.50
C ALA A 207 -3.96 -11.33 12.74
N ALA A 208 -4.04 -10.00 12.66
CA ALA A 208 -4.92 -9.24 13.54
C ALA A 208 -6.37 -9.72 13.35
N GLY A 209 -7.06 -10.04 14.44
CA GLY A 209 -8.46 -10.43 14.41
C GLY A 209 -9.38 -9.28 13.99
N THR A 210 -10.69 -9.55 14.00
CA THR A 210 -11.70 -8.49 13.86
C THR A 210 -11.80 -7.67 15.15
N GLY A 211 -11.97 -6.36 15.04
CA GLY A 211 -12.01 -5.45 16.19
C GLY A 211 -11.29 -4.13 15.90
N SER A 212 -11.18 -3.28 16.92
CA SER A 212 -10.52 -1.98 16.83
C SER A 212 -8.99 -2.14 16.82
N ILE A 213 -8.37 -1.61 15.78
CA ILE A 213 -6.92 -1.49 15.55
C ILE A 213 -6.55 0.00 15.56
#